data_AF-A0A962J2E1-F1
#
_entry.id   AF-A0A962J2E1-F1
#
_cell.length_a   1.000
_cell.length_b   1.000
_cell.length_c   1.000
_cell.angle_alpha   90.00
_cell.angle_beta   90.00
_cell.angle_gamma   90.00
#
_symmetry.space_group_name_H-M   'P 1'
#
loop_
_entity.id
_entity.type
_entity.pdbx_description
1 polymer ?
#
loop_
_entity_poly.entity_id
_entity_poly.type
_entity_poly.pdbx_seq_one_letter_code
_entity_poly.pdbx_strand_id
1 'polypeptide(L)'
;MADPLYKRLEDMRGAVEDAQAQIERGRLVDLPSLERDAAYLCDQVKRLEPARARDLQAELAELISALDDLALALERFRNAKQAEKQEG
;
A
#
# COMPACT_ATOMS: atom_id res chain seq x y z
N MET A 1 1.93 -12.06 22.85
CA MET A 1 2.66 -10.91 22.25
C MET A 1 2.32 -10.91 20.78
N ALA A 2 1.79 -9.81 20.24
CA ALA A 2 1.57 -9.71 18.79
C ALA A 2 2.92 -9.81 18.08
N ASP A 3 3.00 -10.62 17.02
CA ASP A 3 4.22 -10.78 16.26
C ASP A 3 4.58 -9.43 15.61
N PRO A 4 5.84 -8.96 15.70
CA PRO A 4 6.23 -7.64 15.21
C PRO A 4 5.95 -7.44 13.72
N LEU A 5 5.83 -8.54 12.95
CA LEU A 5 5.48 -8.49 11.54
C LEU A 5 3.99 -8.18 11.31
N TYR A 6 3.10 -8.67 12.18
CA TYR A 6 1.67 -8.31 12.12
C TYR A 6 1.48 -6.81 12.29
N LYS A 7 2.15 -6.22 13.29
CA LYS A 7 2.09 -4.78 13.49
C LYS A 7 2.63 -4.02 12.29
N ARG A 8 3.72 -4.50 11.68
CA ARG A 8 4.29 -3.90 10.46
C ARG A 8 3.32 -3.95 9.27
N LEU A 9 2.58 -5.05 9.12
CA LEU A 9 1.53 -5.20 8.10
C LEU A 9 0.38 -4.22 8.34
N GLU A 10 -0.08 -4.10 9.59
CA GLU A 10 -1.13 -3.16 9.98
C GLU A 10 -0.70 -1.70 9.74
N ASP A 11 0.51 -1.32 10.18
CA ASP A 11 1.08 0.00 9.96
C ASP A 11 1.19 0.31 8.45
N MET A 12 1.63 -0.67 7.66
CA MET A 12 1.74 -0.55 6.20
C MET A 12 0.36 -0.36 5.55
N ARG A 13 -0.65 -1.14 5.97
CA ARG A 13 -2.03 -1.01 5.47
C ARG A 13 -2.56 0.40 5.75
N GLY A 14 -2.39 0.89 6.97
CA GLY A 14 -2.79 2.25 7.33
C GLY A 14 -2.09 3.34 6.51
N ALA A 15 -0.82 3.15 6.18
CA ALA A 15 -0.08 4.07 5.30
C ALA A 15 -0.61 4.07 3.86
N VAL A 16 -0.98 2.89 3.33
CA VAL A 16 -1.59 2.75 1.99
C VAL A 16 -2.97 3.42 1.95
N GLU A 17 -3.81 3.18 2.96
CA GLU A 17 -5.14 3.78 3.08
C GLU A 17 -5.06 5.32 3.21
N ASP A 18 -4.13 5.84 4.00
CA ASP A 18 -3.89 7.28 4.10
C ASP A 18 -3.42 7.86 2.75
N ALA A 19 -2.49 7.19 2.07
CA ALA A 19 -2.03 7.61 0.75
C ALA A 19 -3.19 7.66 -0.26
N GLN A 20 -4.08 6.67 -0.24
CA GLN A 20 -5.28 6.66 -1.08
C GLN A 20 -6.16 7.88 -0.77
N ALA A 21 -6.49 8.11 0.50
CA ALA A 21 -7.31 9.24 0.90
C ALA A 21 -6.67 10.59 0.53
N GLN A 22 -5.34 10.70 0.56
CA GLN A 22 -4.62 11.88 0.12
C GLN A 22 -4.73 12.09 -1.40
N ILE A 23 -4.54 11.05 -2.21
CA ILE A 23 -4.72 11.09 -3.66
C ILE A 23 -6.15 11.48 -4.04
N GLU A 24 -7.16 10.91 -3.38
CA GLU A 24 -8.58 11.23 -3.62
C GLU A 24 -8.92 12.68 -3.26
N ARG A 25 -8.20 13.29 -2.31
CA ARG A 25 -8.26 14.72 -1.99
C ARG A 25 -7.43 15.60 -2.92
N GLY A 26 -6.84 15.00 -3.96
CA GLY A 26 -6.01 15.68 -4.95
C GLY A 26 -4.62 16.08 -4.47
N ARG A 27 -4.12 15.46 -3.39
CA ARG A 27 -2.78 15.71 -2.84
C ARG A 27 -1.78 14.73 -3.43
N LEU A 28 -0.51 15.13 -3.46
CA LEU A 28 0.59 14.24 -3.82
C LEU A 28 0.99 13.38 -2.62
N VAL A 29 1.43 12.16 -2.90
CA VAL A 29 1.91 11.19 -1.90
C VAL A 29 3.32 10.73 -2.23
N ASP A 30 4.09 10.37 -1.21
CA ASP A 30 5.44 9.85 -1.34
C ASP A 30 5.40 8.34 -1.63
N LEU A 31 5.23 7.99 -2.91
CA LEU A 31 5.28 6.61 -3.38
C LEU A 31 6.66 5.95 -3.19
N PRO A 32 7.81 6.63 -3.39
CA PRO A 32 9.12 6.03 -3.14
C PRO A 32 9.31 5.47 -1.73
N SER A 33 8.83 6.18 -0.71
CA SER A 33 8.88 5.69 0.67
C SER A 33 8.00 4.45 0.86
N LEU A 34 6.79 4.46 0.29
CA LEU A 34 5.87 3.32 0.34
C LEU A 34 6.45 2.08 -0.36
N GLU A 35 7.09 2.25 -1.52
CA GLU A 35 7.77 1.15 -2.24
C GLU A 35 8.89 0.54 -1.39
N ARG A 36 9.68 1.37 -0.71
CA ARG A 36 10.76 0.90 0.16
C ARG A 36 10.23 0.07 1.32
N ASP A 37 9.17 0.53 1.97
CA ASP A 37 8.55 -0.20 3.09
C ASP A 37 7.90 -1.50 2.63
N ALA A 38 7.23 -1.51 1.47
CA ALA A 38 6.71 -2.72 0.84
C ALA A 38 7.82 -3.74 0.54
N ALA A 39 8.93 -3.29 -0.05
CA ALA A 39 10.06 -4.14 -0.37
C ALA A 39 10.70 -4.76 0.89
N TYR A 40 10.85 -3.96 1.95
CA TYR A 40 11.35 -4.44 3.24
C TYR A 40 10.42 -5.48 3.86
N LEU A 41 9.10 -5.25 3.80
CA LEU A 41 8.10 -6.20 4.28
C LEU A 41 8.14 -7.52 3.50
N CYS A 42 8.26 -7.45 2.17
CA CYS A 42 8.39 -8.62 1.31
C CYS A 42 9.63 -9.45 1.65
N ASP A 43 10.77 -8.82 1.93
CA ASP A 43 12.00 -9.51 2.34
C ASP A 43 11.82 -10.22 3.70
N GLN A 44 11.13 -9.60 4.66
CA GLN A 44 10.83 -10.23 5.94
C GLN A 44 9.90 -11.43 5.80
N VAL A 45 8.82 -11.31 5.01
CA VAL A 45 7.86 -12.40 4.79
C VAL A 45 8.53 -13.61 4.14
N LYS A 46 9.44 -13.38 3.17
CA LYS A 46 10.21 -14.46 2.51
C LYS A 46 11.09 -15.26 3.46
N ARG A 47 11.48 -14.70 4.61
CA ARG A 47 12.34 -15.33 5.61
C ARG A 47 11.56 -16.08 6.69
N LEU A 48 10.23 -16.04 6.65
CA LEU A 48 9.39 -16.72 7.63
C LEU A 48 9.38 -18.22 7.41
N GLU A 49 9.19 -18.94 8.52
CA GLU A 49 8.83 -20.34 8.45
C GLU A 49 7.43 -20.53 7.85
N PRO A 50 7.20 -21.63 7.10
CA PRO A 50 5.93 -21.86 6.39
C PRO A 50 4.68 -21.79 7.27
N ALA A 51 4.78 -22.19 8.55
CA ALA A 51 3.68 -22.10 9.50
C ALA A 51 3.28 -20.64 9.76
N ARG A 52 4.25 -19.77 10.07
CA ARG A 52 3.99 -18.33 10.29
C ARG A 52 3.56 -17.61 9.03
N ALA A 53 4.10 -17.99 7.88
CA ALA A 53 3.69 -17.43 6.60
C ALA A 53 2.20 -17.72 6.30
N ARG A 54 1.69 -18.90 6.71
CA ARG A 54 0.25 -19.23 6.60
C ARG A 54 -0.61 -18.37 7.49
N ASP A 55 -0.21 -18.13 8.74
CA ASP A 55 -0.97 -17.29 9.66
C ASP A 55 -1.15 -15.86 9.11
N LEU A 56 -0.16 -15.36 8.37
CA LEU A 56 -0.15 -14.02 7.79
C LEU A 56 -0.89 -13.90 6.44
N GLN A 57 -1.39 -15.00 5.86
CA GLN A 57 -1.99 -14.96 4.53
C GLN A 57 -3.18 -14.00 4.45
N ALA A 58 -4.02 -13.95 5.49
CA ALA A 58 -5.15 -13.05 5.54
C ALA A 58 -4.71 -11.58 5.54
N GLU A 59 -3.78 -11.19 6.43
CA GLU A 59 -3.29 -9.81 6.49
C GLU A 59 -2.55 -9.39 5.22
N LEU A 60 -1.81 -10.32 4.59
CA LEU A 60 -1.16 -10.07 3.30
C LEU A 60 -2.19 -9.86 2.18
N ALA A 61 -3.29 -10.62 2.17
CA ALA A 61 -4.36 -10.43 1.19
C ALA A 61 -5.07 -9.08 1.36
N GLU A 62 -5.31 -8.65 2.60
CA GLU A 62 -5.87 -7.33 2.89
C GLU A 62 -4.93 -6.20 2.44
N LEU A 63 -3.62 -6.33 2.71
CA LEU A 63 -2.63 -5.36 2.24
C LEU A 63 -2.57 -5.28 0.70
N ILE A 64 -2.62 -6.43 0.01
CA ILE A 64 -2.63 -6.47 -1.45
C ILE A 64 -3.88 -5.74 -1.98
N SER A 65 -5.05 -6.01 -1.42
CA SER A 65 -6.30 -5.35 -1.82
C SER A 65 -6.20 -3.82 -1.66
N ALA A 66 -5.64 -3.34 -0.53
CA ALA A 66 -5.43 -1.91 -0.32
C ALA A 66 -4.45 -1.29 -1.34
N LEU A 67 -3.40 -2.03 -1.73
CA LEU A 67 -2.46 -1.57 -2.75
C LEU A 67 -3.11 -1.49 -4.14
N ASP A 68 -3.99 -2.42 -4.48
CA ASP A 68 -4.77 -2.38 -5.73
C ASP A 68 -5.72 -1.17 -5.76
N ASP A 69 -6.40 -0.88 -4.65
CA ASP A 69 -7.26 0.30 -4.53
C ASP A 69 -6.47 1.62 -4.66
N LEU A 70 -5.28 1.70 -4.04
CA LEU A 70 -4.38 2.83 -4.22
C LEU A 70 -3.93 2.98 -5.69
N ALA A 71 -3.60 1.88 -6.36
CA ALA A 71 -3.22 1.92 -7.78
C ALA A 71 -4.36 2.50 -8.64
N LEU A 72 -5.60 2.05 -8.41
CA LEU A 72 -6.78 2.59 -9.10
C LEU A 72 -6.97 4.09 -8.82
N ALA A 73 -6.78 4.53 -7.57
CA ALA A 73 -6.87 5.94 -7.19
C ALA A 73 -5.81 6.79 -7.91
N LEU A 74 -4.58 6.30 -8.00
CA LEU A 74 -3.48 6.96 -8.73
C LEU A 74 -3.78 7.08 -10.23
N GLU A 75 -4.33 6.04 -10.84
CA GLU A 75 -4.71 6.09 -12.26
C GLU A 75 -5.82 7.12 -12.52
N ARG A 76 -6.84 7.16 -11.66
CA ARG A 76 -7.91 8.16 -11.73
C ARG A 76 -7.36 9.58 -11.59
N PHE A 77 -6.49 9.79 -10.60
CA PHE A 77 -5.85 11.09 -10.36
C PHE A 77 -4.99 11.53 -11.53
N ARG A 78 -4.19 10.61 -12.11
CA ARG A 78 -3.40 10.87 -13.32
C ARG A 78 -4.30 11.29 -14.49
N ASN A 79 -5.38 10.55 -14.74
CA ASN A 79 -6.30 10.83 -15.83
C ASN A 79 -6.99 12.19 -15.66
N ALA A 80 -7.42 12.53 -14.44
CA ALA A 80 -8.00 13.84 -14.12
C ALA A 80 -6.98 14.97 -14.40
N LYS A 81 -5.74 14.82 -13.94
CA LYS A 81 -4.65 15.79 -14.17
C LYS A 81 -4.28 15.95 -15.64
N GLN A 82 -4.49 14.92 -16.47
CA GLN A 82 -4.26 15.00 -17.92
C GLN A 82 -5.41 15.70 -18.65
N ALA A 83 -6.66 15.48 -18.23
CA ALA A 83 -7.82 16.19 -18.77
C ALA A 83 -7.74 17.70 -18.50
N GLU A 84 -7.38 18.09 -17.27
CA GLU A 84 -7.17 19.51 -16.88
C GLU A 84 -6.12 20.22 -17.76
N LYS A 85 -5.14 19.49 -18.31
CA LYS A 85 -4.08 20.05 -19.16
C LYS A 85 -4.49 20.22 -20.64
N GLN A 86 -5.61 19.67 -21.08
CA GLN A 86 -6.06 19.77 -22.48
C GLN A 86 -7.06 20.91 -22.71
N GLU A 87 -7.60 21.50 -21.64
CA GLU A 87 -8.62 22.57 -21.69
C GLU A 87 -8.07 23.98 -21.38
N GLY A 88 -6.74 24.14 -21.23
CA GLY A 88 -6.06 25.43 -21.02
C GLY A 88 -5.02 25.72 -22.08
#